data_AF-A0A4R4ZYM3-F1
#
_entry.id   AF-A0A4R4ZYM3-F1
#
_cell.length_a   1.000
_cell.length_b   1.000
_cell.length_c   1.000
_cell.angle_alpha   90.00
_cell.angle_beta   90.00
_cell.angle_gamma   90.00
#
_symmetry.space_group_name_H-M   'P 1'
#
loop_
_entity.id
_entity.type
_entity.pdbx_description
1 polymer ?
#
loop_
_entity_poly.entity_id
_entity_poly.type
_entity_poly.pdbx_seq_one_letter_code
_entity_poly.pdbx_strand_id
1 'polypeptide(L)'
;MVTVSKPKKREIITRAPFVSDDIGEIVAYHDEEGPTIDVTIRPEDSGQYAQFGLTAAEVHELADELHRIADQVQRAGWTPTILAEARAYLPGMTDEQIIERLDRLYRRWGGLVIGFRGRLDRAAGRALAVEVHIETLERSMALIEQNAEPLSGVPELADRLTELRSSLDEVRQLYIAEQERHP
;
A
#
# COMPACT_ATOMS: atom_id res chain seq x y z
N MET A 1 12.39 39.09 14.25
CA MET A 1 11.08 38.78 14.87
C MET A 1 10.02 39.08 13.83
N VAL A 2 9.38 38.05 13.27
CA VAL A 2 8.24 38.23 12.37
C VAL A 2 7.00 38.19 13.24
N THR A 3 6.31 39.32 13.36
CA THR A 3 5.05 39.41 14.10
C THR A 3 3.95 38.96 13.15
N VAL A 4 3.60 37.67 13.19
CA VAL A 4 2.42 37.16 12.49
C VAL A 4 1.19 37.72 13.21
N SER A 5 0.34 38.44 12.48
CA SER A 5 -0.90 38.99 13.05
C SER A 5 -1.82 37.86 13.46
N LYS A 6 -2.25 37.85 14.73
CA LYS A 6 -3.25 36.89 15.22
C LYS A 6 -4.61 37.21 14.59
N PRO A 7 -5.27 36.26 13.90
CA PRO A 7 -6.56 36.51 13.30
C PRO A 7 -7.63 36.68 14.39
N LYS A 8 -8.42 37.75 14.29
CA LYS A 8 -9.51 38.10 15.25
C LYS A 8 -10.76 37.22 15.08
N LYS A 9 -10.77 36.34 14.08
CA LYS A 9 -11.86 35.41 13.75
C LYS A 9 -11.24 34.08 13.37
N ARG A 10 -11.94 32.98 13.60
CA ARG A 10 -11.52 31.64 13.14
C ARG A 10 -11.41 31.65 11.62
N GLU A 11 -10.20 31.49 11.11
CA GLU A 11 -9.91 31.36 9.68
C GLU A 11 -9.73 29.88 9.36
N ILE A 12 -10.44 29.36 8.36
CA ILE A 12 -10.30 27.96 7.94
C ILE A 12 -8.96 27.80 7.22
N ILE A 13 -8.13 26.89 7.73
CA ILE A 13 -6.89 26.45 7.09
C ILE A 13 -7.23 25.37 6.04
N THR A 14 -7.99 24.34 6.44
CA THR A 14 -8.42 23.26 5.55
C THR A 14 -9.68 22.58 6.08
N ARG A 15 -10.39 21.87 5.18
CA ARG A 15 -11.60 21.09 5.47
C ARG A 15 -11.57 19.79 4.67
N ALA A 16 -11.96 18.70 5.32
CA ALA A 16 -12.14 17.39 4.69
C ALA A 16 -13.35 16.65 5.30
N PRO A 17 -13.96 15.69 4.58
CA PRO A 17 -14.99 14.82 5.16
C PRO A 17 -14.44 13.94 6.28
N PHE A 18 -15.28 13.63 7.27
CA PHE A 18 -15.02 12.60 8.29
C PHE A 18 -15.64 11.29 7.82
N VAL A 19 -14.82 10.40 7.26
CA VAL A 19 -15.23 9.16 6.55
C VAL A 19 -15.96 9.43 5.23
N SER A 20 -17.04 10.21 5.22
CA SER A 20 -17.75 10.70 4.03
C SER A 20 -18.47 12.02 4.33
N ASP A 21 -18.89 12.74 3.29
CA ASP A 21 -19.61 14.02 3.44
C ASP A 21 -20.93 13.88 4.22
N ASP A 22 -21.59 12.72 4.13
CA ASP A 22 -22.87 12.42 4.79
C ASP A 22 -22.71 12.03 6.28
N ILE A 23 -21.48 11.84 6.75
CA ILE A 23 -21.18 11.42 8.13
C ILE A 23 -20.64 12.58 8.95
N GLY A 24 -19.79 13.44 8.39
CA GLY A 24 -19.20 14.52 9.16
C GLY A 24 -18.06 15.24 8.45
N GLU A 25 -17.39 16.12 9.18
CA GLU A 25 -16.26 16.91 8.68
C GLU A 25 -15.15 17.06 9.73
N ILE A 26 -13.93 17.23 9.23
CA ILE A 26 -12.74 17.65 9.97
C ILE A 26 -12.35 19.02 9.43
N VAL A 27 -12.28 20.02 10.31
CA VAL A 27 -11.93 21.39 9.93
C VAL A 27 -10.79 21.90 10.79
N ALA A 28 -9.71 22.31 10.14
CA ALA A 28 -8.61 22.99 10.80
C ALA A 28 -8.81 24.50 10.70
N TYR A 29 -8.68 25.19 11.83
CA TYR A 29 -8.80 26.64 11.95
C TYR A 29 -7.49 27.24 12.46
N HIS A 30 -7.29 28.52 12.16
CA HIS A 30 -6.38 29.39 12.89
C HIS A 30 -7.20 30.45 13.63
N ASP A 31 -6.98 30.60 14.93
CA ASP A 31 -7.58 31.65 15.75
C ASP A 31 -6.54 32.39 16.60
N GLU A 32 -7.00 33.14 17.62
CA GLU A 32 -6.13 33.94 18.50
C GLU A 32 -5.21 33.08 19.39
N GLU A 33 -5.59 31.82 19.63
CA GLU A 33 -4.87 30.85 20.46
C GLU A 33 -3.91 29.99 19.62
N GLY A 34 -4.23 29.77 18.34
CA GLY A 34 -3.34 29.11 17.39
C GLY A 34 -4.11 28.20 16.42
N PRO A 35 -3.43 27.21 15.80
CA PRO A 35 -4.11 26.22 14.99
C PRO A 35 -4.91 25.25 15.86
N THR A 36 -6.20 25.10 15.58
CA THR A 36 -7.11 24.14 16.23
C THR A 36 -7.75 23.23 15.18
N ILE A 37 -8.08 21.99 15.53
CA ILE A 37 -8.75 21.04 14.64
C ILE A 37 -10.06 20.62 15.31
N ASP A 38 -11.18 20.85 14.63
CA ASP A 38 -12.48 20.41 15.10
C ASP A 38 -12.95 19.23 14.25
N VAL A 39 -13.43 18.17 14.91
CA VAL A 39 -14.12 17.05 14.28
C VAL A 39 -15.60 17.15 14.61
N THR A 40 -16.44 17.07 13.58
CA THR A 40 -17.90 17.09 13.69
C THR A 40 -18.45 15.84 13.06
N ILE A 41 -19.17 15.03 13.83
CA ILE A 41 -19.84 13.81 13.38
C ILE A 41 -21.34 14.04 13.48
N ARG A 42 -22.03 13.92 12.35
CA ARG A 42 -23.46 14.15 12.21
C ARG A 42 -24.00 13.30 11.05
N PRO A 43 -24.23 12.00 11.27
CA PRO A 43 -24.79 11.13 10.24
C PRO A 43 -26.19 11.62 9.83
N GLU A 44 -26.47 11.61 8.53
CA GLU A 44 -27.79 11.97 8.00
C GLU A 44 -28.92 11.19 8.67
N ASP A 45 -30.06 11.85 8.88
CA ASP A 45 -31.30 11.31 9.45
C ASP A 45 -31.20 10.66 10.86
N SER A 46 -30.04 10.72 11.51
CA SER A 46 -29.85 10.10 12.84
C SER A 46 -30.33 10.99 13.99
N GLY A 47 -30.40 12.31 13.78
CA GLY A 47 -30.59 13.29 14.86
C GLY A 47 -29.47 13.32 15.90
N GLN A 48 -28.39 12.56 15.69
CA GLN A 48 -27.24 12.44 16.59
C GLN A 48 -26.12 13.39 16.16
N TYR A 49 -25.38 13.90 17.13
CA TYR A 49 -24.30 14.85 16.92
C TYR A 49 -23.20 14.65 17.94
N ALA A 50 -21.94 14.61 17.48
CA ALA A 50 -20.76 14.69 18.31
C ALA A 50 -19.79 15.72 17.73
N GLN A 51 -19.23 16.57 18.60
CA GLN A 51 -18.19 17.52 18.22
C GLN A 51 -17.13 17.57 19.31
N PHE A 52 -15.87 17.53 18.90
CA PHE A 52 -14.73 17.65 19.79
C PHE A 52 -13.57 18.32 19.06
N GLY A 53 -12.75 19.03 19.83
CA GLY A 53 -11.51 19.62 19.37
C GLY A 53 -10.33 18.69 19.63
N LEU A 54 -9.38 18.68 18.71
CA LEU A 54 -8.09 18.02 18.84
C LEU A 54 -6.97 19.01 18.54
N THR A 55 -5.87 18.86 19.25
CA THR A 55 -4.59 19.47 18.87
C THR A 55 -3.94 18.68 17.73
N ALA A 56 -2.96 19.27 17.06
CA ALA A 56 -2.19 18.57 16.03
C ALA A 56 -1.48 17.31 16.58
N ALA A 57 -0.99 17.36 17.83
CA ALA A 57 -0.36 16.22 18.48
C ALA A 57 -1.34 15.05 18.68
N GLU A 58 -2.54 15.34 19.20
CA GLU A 58 -3.59 14.33 19.39
C GLU A 58 -4.08 13.74 18.06
N VAL A 59 -4.13 14.54 16.98
CA VAL A 59 -4.44 14.03 15.64
C VAL A 59 -3.37 13.06 15.14
N HIS A 60 -2.09 13.35 15.35
CA HIS A 60 -1.01 12.43 15.00
C HIS A 60 -1.11 11.12 15.81
N GLU A 61 -1.33 11.20 17.12
CA GLU A 61 -1.51 10.02 17.98
C GLU A 61 -2.73 9.18 17.58
N LEU A 62 -3.86 9.83 17.30
CA LEU A 62 -5.07 9.15 16.82
C LEU A 62 -4.83 8.47 15.48
N ALA A 63 -4.14 9.14 14.54
CA ALA A 63 -3.80 8.55 13.27
C ALA A 63 -2.93 7.30 13.47
N ASP A 64 -1.91 7.35 14.31
CA ASP A 64 -1.05 6.19 14.61
C ASP A 64 -1.82 5.02 15.23
N GLU A 65 -2.79 5.31 16.11
CA GLU A 65 -3.67 4.28 16.69
C GLU A 65 -4.56 3.62 15.63
N LEU A 66 -5.15 4.42 14.74
CA LEU A 66 -5.99 3.92 13.64
C LEU A 66 -5.18 3.05 12.68
N HIS A 67 -3.95 3.44 12.33
CA HIS A 67 -3.06 2.61 11.52
C HIS A 67 -2.76 1.28 12.21
N ARG A 68 -2.47 1.29 13.52
CA ARG A 68 -2.21 0.07 14.29
C ARG A 68 -3.40 -0.88 14.33
N ILE A 69 -4.61 -0.34 14.54
CA ILE A 69 -5.85 -1.13 14.51
C ILE A 69 -6.06 -1.73 13.11
N ALA A 70 -5.86 -0.94 12.06
CA ALA A 70 -5.99 -1.41 10.68
C ALA A 70 -5.03 -2.58 10.39
N ASP A 71 -3.76 -2.47 10.81
CA ASP A 71 -2.77 -3.55 10.67
C ASP A 71 -3.20 -4.83 11.41
N GLN A 72 -3.77 -4.72 12.61
CA GLN A 72 -4.27 -5.86 13.37
C GLN A 72 -5.46 -6.52 12.69
N VAL A 73 -6.42 -5.73 12.23
CA VAL A 73 -7.60 -6.22 11.50
C VAL A 73 -7.18 -6.91 10.21
N GLN A 74 -6.22 -6.33 9.47
CA GLN A 74 -5.69 -6.92 8.26
C GLN A 74 -5.06 -8.29 8.52
N ARG A 75 -4.22 -8.38 9.56
CA ARG A 75 -3.59 -9.66 9.94
C ARG A 75 -4.59 -10.71 10.39
N ALA A 76 -5.63 -10.31 11.11
CA ALA A 76 -6.74 -11.21 11.45
C ALA A 76 -7.51 -11.69 10.19
N GLY A 77 -7.46 -10.92 9.11
CA GLY A 77 -8.04 -11.26 7.81
C GLY A 77 -7.30 -12.35 7.03
N TRP A 78 -6.07 -12.73 7.43
CA TRP A 78 -5.30 -13.84 6.85
C TRP A 78 -5.83 -15.21 7.27
N THR A 79 -7.08 -15.47 6.93
CA THR A 79 -7.76 -16.73 7.23
C THR A 79 -7.18 -17.89 6.39
N PRO A 80 -7.37 -19.15 6.82
CA PRO A 80 -6.98 -20.31 6.01
C PRO A 80 -7.54 -20.30 4.58
N THR A 81 -8.74 -19.73 4.39
CA THR A 81 -9.36 -19.55 3.07
C THR A 81 -8.54 -18.60 2.20
N ILE A 82 -8.13 -17.44 2.74
CA ILE A 82 -7.27 -16.48 2.02
C ILE A 82 -5.93 -17.13 1.67
N LEU A 83 -5.30 -17.82 2.62
CA LEU A 83 -4.02 -18.50 2.38
C LEU A 83 -4.16 -19.58 1.30
N ALA A 84 -5.25 -20.34 1.31
CA ALA A 84 -5.53 -21.32 0.26
C ALA A 84 -5.72 -20.69 -1.12
N GLU A 85 -6.38 -19.53 -1.21
CA GLU A 85 -6.50 -18.79 -2.47
C GLU A 85 -5.16 -18.21 -2.92
N ALA A 86 -4.38 -17.65 -2.00
CA ALA A 86 -3.04 -17.12 -2.29
C ALA A 86 -2.07 -18.20 -2.78
N ARG A 87 -2.17 -19.45 -2.29
CA ARG A 87 -1.36 -20.59 -2.78
C ARG A 87 -1.55 -20.87 -4.27
N ALA A 88 -2.70 -20.52 -4.85
CA ALA A 88 -2.91 -20.65 -6.30
C ALA A 88 -1.99 -19.70 -7.11
N TYR A 89 -1.58 -18.59 -6.50
CA TYR A 89 -0.67 -17.59 -7.09
C TYR A 89 0.78 -17.76 -6.63
N LEU A 90 0.99 -18.43 -5.49
CA LEU A 90 2.28 -18.60 -4.83
C LEU A 90 2.59 -20.10 -4.61
N PRO A 91 2.76 -20.90 -5.69
CA PRO A 91 2.93 -22.33 -5.57
C PRO A 91 4.23 -22.68 -4.83
N GLY A 92 4.13 -23.60 -3.86
CA GLY A 92 5.28 -24.10 -3.09
C GLY A 92 5.74 -23.22 -1.93
N MET A 93 5.06 -22.09 -1.66
CA MET A 93 5.36 -21.25 -0.49
C MET A 93 4.67 -21.75 0.77
N THR A 94 5.32 -21.55 1.93
CA THR A 94 4.73 -21.79 3.24
C THR A 94 3.74 -20.68 3.61
N ASP A 95 2.92 -20.92 4.62
CA ASP A 95 1.93 -19.94 5.07
C ASP A 95 2.60 -18.67 5.59
N GLU A 96 3.74 -18.79 6.27
CA GLU A 96 4.52 -17.64 6.74
C GLU A 96 5.03 -16.79 5.57
N GLN A 97 5.53 -17.43 4.51
CA GLN A 97 6.01 -16.73 3.30
C GLN A 97 4.86 -16.04 2.56
N ILE A 98 3.69 -16.69 2.50
CA ILE A 98 2.48 -16.12 1.90
C ILE A 98 2.01 -14.92 2.71
N ILE A 99 1.95 -15.03 4.04
CA ILE A 99 1.58 -13.92 4.94
C ILE A 99 2.55 -12.75 4.77
N GLU A 100 3.86 -12.99 4.71
CA GLU A 100 4.84 -11.91 4.52
C GLU A 100 4.60 -11.15 3.21
N ARG A 101 4.32 -11.86 2.12
CA ARG A 101 4.02 -11.23 0.83
C ARG A 101 2.71 -10.45 0.85
N LEU A 102 1.67 -11.01 1.49
CA LEU A 102 0.39 -10.34 1.66
C LEU A 102 0.53 -9.07 2.51
N ASP A 103 1.33 -9.09 3.59
CA ASP A 103 1.66 -7.92 4.40
C ASP A 103 2.41 -6.85 3.58
N ARG A 104 3.37 -7.24 2.73
CA ARG A 104 4.08 -6.30 1.84
C ARG A 104 3.16 -5.69 0.79
N LEU A 105 2.29 -6.49 0.19
CA LEU A 105 1.32 -6.02 -0.81
C LEU A 105 0.33 -5.04 -0.19
N TYR A 106 -0.20 -5.35 1.00
CA TYR A 106 -1.09 -4.47 1.74
C TYR A 106 -0.47 -3.10 2.02
N ARG A 107 0.79 -3.06 2.48
CA ARG A 107 1.51 -1.80 2.71
C ARG A 107 1.72 -1.00 1.43
N ARG A 108 1.97 -1.68 0.31
CA ARG A 108 2.19 -1.05 -1.00
C ARG A 108 0.90 -0.41 -1.54
N TRP A 109 -0.24 -1.06 -1.36
CA TRP A 109 -1.54 -0.62 -1.85
C TRP A 109 -2.27 0.32 -0.88
N GLY A 110 -1.74 0.51 0.34
CA GLY A 110 -2.38 1.34 1.36
C GLY A 110 -3.75 0.83 1.79
N GLY A 111 -4.06 -0.46 1.60
CA GLY A 111 -5.38 -1.01 1.85
C GLY A 111 -5.73 -2.32 1.16
N LEU A 112 -7.05 -2.58 1.10
CA LEU A 112 -7.75 -3.86 0.87
C LEU A 112 -7.10 -4.84 -0.14
N VAL A 113 -6.30 -5.76 0.41
CA VAL A 113 -5.89 -7.02 -0.26
C VAL A 113 -7.01 -8.07 -0.20
N ILE A 114 -7.92 -7.92 0.75
CA ILE A 114 -9.09 -8.78 0.94
C ILE A 114 -10.25 -8.17 0.15
N GLY A 115 -10.76 -8.92 -0.81
CA GLY A 115 -11.94 -8.57 -1.59
C GLY A 115 -13.25 -8.95 -0.89
N PHE A 116 -14.34 -8.98 -1.66
CA PHE A 116 -15.69 -9.23 -1.15
C PHE A 116 -15.83 -10.60 -0.44
N ARG A 117 -16.51 -10.61 0.72
CA ARG A 117 -16.81 -11.80 1.54
C ARG A 117 -15.58 -12.56 2.09
N GLY A 118 -14.48 -11.86 2.36
CA GLY A 118 -13.29 -12.49 2.97
C GLY A 118 -12.56 -13.41 1.99
N ARG A 119 -12.61 -13.11 0.70
CA ARG A 119 -11.83 -13.75 -0.37
C ARG A 119 -10.67 -12.85 -0.76
N LEU A 120 -9.61 -13.43 -1.33
CA LEU A 120 -8.49 -12.68 -1.85
C LEU A 120 -8.98 -11.87 -3.06
N ASP A 121 -8.68 -10.57 -3.08
CA ASP A 121 -9.00 -9.78 -4.26
C ASP A 121 -8.24 -10.33 -5.49
N ARG A 122 -8.91 -10.37 -6.63
CA ARG A 122 -8.31 -10.98 -7.84
C ARG A 122 -7.13 -10.18 -8.36
N ALA A 123 -7.17 -8.86 -8.23
CA ALA A 123 -6.03 -8.02 -8.57
C ALA A 123 -4.88 -8.28 -7.59
N ALA A 124 -5.17 -8.43 -6.29
CA ALA A 124 -4.15 -8.76 -5.31
C ALA A 124 -3.47 -10.11 -5.62
N GLY A 125 -4.24 -11.15 -5.96
CA GLY A 125 -3.69 -12.44 -6.39
C GLY A 125 -2.77 -12.32 -7.61
N ARG A 126 -3.17 -11.54 -8.62
CA ARG A 126 -2.31 -11.28 -9.79
C ARG A 126 -1.04 -10.53 -9.42
N ALA A 127 -1.13 -9.53 -8.55
CA ALA A 127 0.02 -8.76 -8.09
C ALA A 127 1.05 -9.66 -7.36
N LEU A 128 0.59 -10.62 -6.55
CA LEU A 128 1.44 -11.62 -5.93
C LEU A 128 2.19 -12.48 -6.95
N ALA A 129 1.50 -12.94 -8.01
CA ALA A 129 2.11 -13.73 -9.07
C ALA A 129 3.17 -12.93 -9.85
N VAL A 130 2.87 -11.65 -10.16
CA VAL A 130 3.82 -10.74 -10.83
C VAL A 130 5.09 -10.56 -9.99
N GLU A 131 4.96 -10.35 -8.68
CA GLU A 131 6.12 -10.23 -7.78
C GLU A 131 7.02 -11.48 -7.84
N VAL A 132 6.44 -12.67 -7.82
CA VAL A 132 7.20 -13.93 -7.93
C VAL A 132 7.87 -14.07 -9.29
N HIS A 133 7.21 -13.67 -10.37
CA HIS A 133 7.79 -13.69 -11.71
C HIS A 133 8.98 -12.75 -11.83
N ILE A 134 8.88 -11.53 -11.31
CA ILE A 134 10.00 -10.57 -11.29
C ILE A 134 11.18 -11.15 -10.51
N GLU A 135 10.96 -11.65 -9.29
CA GLU A 135 12.05 -12.25 -8.50
C GLU A 135 12.68 -13.48 -9.15
N THR A 136 11.90 -14.25 -9.92
CA THR A 136 12.40 -15.39 -10.67
C THR A 136 13.29 -14.92 -11.81
N LEU A 137 12.86 -13.91 -12.56
CA LEU A 137 13.63 -13.30 -13.63
C LEU A 137 14.94 -12.71 -13.11
N GLU A 138 14.90 -11.99 -11.99
CA GLU A 138 16.09 -11.40 -11.36
C GLU A 138 17.08 -12.48 -10.90
N ARG A 139 16.59 -13.57 -10.29
CA ARG A 139 17.44 -14.72 -9.94
C ARG A 139 18.03 -15.40 -11.18
N SER A 140 17.26 -15.58 -12.24
CA SER A 140 17.74 -16.15 -13.50
C SER A 140 18.81 -15.27 -14.15
N MET A 141 18.61 -13.94 -14.18
CA MET A 141 19.60 -12.99 -14.68
C MET A 141 20.89 -13.04 -13.85
N ALA A 142 20.79 -13.04 -12.53
CA ALA A 142 21.96 -13.12 -11.65
C ALA A 142 22.76 -14.42 -11.87
N LEU A 143 22.08 -15.56 -12.06
CA LEU A 143 22.72 -16.83 -12.39
C LEU A 143 23.42 -16.79 -13.75
N ILE A 144 22.80 -16.16 -14.76
CA ILE A 144 23.42 -15.97 -16.08
C ILE A 144 24.67 -15.10 -15.94
N GLU A 145 24.62 -14.01 -15.18
CA GLU A 145 25.76 -13.12 -14.96
C GLU A 145 26.92 -13.82 -14.25
N GLN A 146 26.63 -14.59 -13.19
CA GLN A 146 27.64 -15.37 -12.48
C GLN A 146 28.34 -16.41 -13.37
N ASN A 147 27.65 -16.94 -14.37
CA ASN A 147 28.19 -17.95 -15.28
C ASN A 147 28.61 -17.38 -16.65
N ALA A 148 28.49 -16.05 -16.85
CA ALA A 148 28.74 -15.45 -18.16
C ALA A 148 30.22 -15.49 -18.55
N GLU A 149 31.13 -15.34 -17.59
CA GLU A 149 32.58 -15.36 -17.82
C GLU A 149 33.08 -16.74 -18.32
N PRO A 150 32.70 -17.88 -17.72
CA PRO A 150 33.04 -19.19 -18.28
C PRO A 150 32.33 -19.51 -19.61
N LEU A 151 31.17 -18.92 -19.89
CA LEU A 151 30.40 -19.18 -21.11
C LEU A 151 30.76 -18.25 -22.29
N SER A 152 31.40 -17.11 -22.05
CA SER A 152 31.78 -16.12 -23.08
C SER A 152 33.04 -16.50 -23.86
N GLY A 153 33.79 -17.50 -23.40
CA GLY A 153 34.95 -18.06 -24.12
C GLY A 153 34.57 -18.80 -25.42
N VAL A 154 33.27 -19.01 -25.68
CA VAL A 154 32.74 -19.58 -26.91
C VAL A 154 31.98 -18.49 -27.67
N PRO A 155 32.49 -17.99 -28.81
CA PRO A 155 31.88 -16.87 -29.54
C PRO A 155 30.40 -17.08 -29.90
N GLU A 156 30.04 -18.31 -30.28
CA GLU A 156 28.66 -18.68 -30.63
C GLU A 156 27.70 -18.68 -29.43
N LEU A 157 28.22 -18.78 -28.20
CA LEU A 157 27.43 -18.66 -26.96
C LEU A 157 27.36 -17.20 -26.48
N ALA A 158 28.35 -16.36 -26.78
CA ALA A 158 28.36 -14.96 -26.37
C ALA A 158 27.18 -14.17 -26.96
N ASP A 159 26.90 -14.36 -28.25
CA ASP A 159 25.77 -13.70 -28.92
C ASP A 159 24.44 -14.20 -28.37
N ARG A 160 24.29 -15.52 -28.15
CA ARG A 160 23.09 -16.14 -27.57
C ARG A 160 22.83 -15.70 -26.13
N LEU A 161 23.89 -15.50 -25.33
CA LEU A 161 23.79 -14.98 -23.96
C LEU A 161 23.35 -13.51 -23.96
N THR A 162 23.82 -12.72 -24.93
CA THR A 162 23.41 -11.32 -25.09
C THR A 162 21.93 -11.24 -25.48
N GLU A 163 21.48 -12.07 -26.42
CA GLU A 163 20.08 -12.17 -26.82
C GLU A 163 19.17 -12.63 -25.66
N LEU A 164 19.60 -13.64 -24.89
CA LEU A 164 18.88 -14.12 -23.71
C LEU A 164 18.76 -13.03 -22.64
N ARG A 165 19.83 -12.27 -22.39
CA ARG A 165 19.80 -11.13 -21.46
C ARG A 165 18.79 -10.07 -21.89
N SER A 166 18.82 -9.66 -23.16
CA SER A 166 17.88 -8.68 -23.71
C SER A 166 16.44 -9.17 -23.57
N SER A 167 16.18 -10.42 -23.92
CA SER A 167 14.83 -11.01 -23.84
C SER A 167 14.31 -11.09 -22.40
N LEU A 168 15.17 -11.45 -21.44
CA LEU A 168 14.78 -11.49 -20.02
C LEU A 168 14.55 -10.09 -19.45
N ASP A 169 15.35 -9.10 -19.86
CA ASP A 169 15.14 -7.71 -19.43
C ASP A 169 13.85 -7.13 -20.03
N GLU A 170 13.53 -7.40 -21.30
CA GLU A 170 12.26 -7.01 -21.92
C GLU A 170 11.04 -7.58 -21.17
N VAL A 171 11.10 -8.86 -20.80
CA VAL A 171 10.03 -9.50 -20.00
C VAL A 171 9.95 -8.90 -18.60
N ARG A 172 11.09 -8.56 -17.99
CA ARG A 172 11.13 -7.89 -16.68
C ARG A 172 10.47 -6.51 -16.76
N GLN A 173 10.80 -5.70 -17.78
CA GLN A 173 10.18 -4.38 -17.98
C GLN A 173 8.67 -4.49 -18.18
N LEU A 174 8.20 -5.53 -18.88
CA LEU A 174 6.76 -5.79 -19.02
C LEU A 174 6.09 -6.03 -17.66
N TYR A 175 6.69 -6.87 -16.80
CA TYR A 175 6.12 -7.13 -15.48
C TYR A 175 6.17 -5.92 -14.54
N ILE A 176 7.23 -5.11 -14.60
CA ILE A 176 7.31 -3.85 -13.84
C ILE A 176 6.18 -2.91 -14.29
N ALA A 177 5.98 -2.75 -15.60
CA ALA A 177 4.91 -1.91 -16.14
C ALA A 177 3.51 -2.42 -15.75
N GLU A 178 3.29 -3.74 -15.72
CA GLU A 178 2.04 -4.33 -15.24
C GLU A 178 1.82 -4.09 -13.74
N GLN A 179 2.89 -4.12 -12.94
CA GLN A 179 2.81 -3.82 -11.50
C GLN A 179 2.48 -2.36 -11.23
N GLU A 180 2.99 -1.42 -12.04
CA GLU A 180 2.71 0.02 -11.91
C GLU A 180 1.27 0.41 -12.33
N ARG A 181 0.62 -0.38 -13.19
CA ARG A 181 -0.77 -0.15 -13.63
C ARG A 181 -1.82 -0.45 -12.56
N HIS A 182 -1.46 -1.19 -11.52
CA HIS A 182 -2.35 -1.64 -10.45
C HIS A 182 -1.79 -1.23 -9.08
N PRO A 183 -1.83 0.07 -8.72
CA PRO A 183 -1.45 0.58 -7.41
C PRO A 183 -2.46 0.21 -6.32
#